data_AF-A0A1S3U4R9-F1
#
_entry.id   AF-A0A1S3U4R9-F1
#
_cell.length_a   1.000
_cell.length_b   1.000
_cell.length_c   1.000
_cell.angle_alpha   90.00
_cell.angle_beta   90.00
_cell.angle_gamma   90.00
#
_symmetry.space_group_name_H-M   'P 1'
#
loop_
_entity.id
_entity.type
_entity.pdbx_description
1 polymer ?
#
loop_
_entity_poly.entity_id
_entity_poly.type
_entity_poly.pdbx_seq_one_letter_code
_entity_poly.pdbx_strand_id
1 'polypeptide(L)'
;MASHLLNHSAKVRNVSKLLHHERYMLARWFSGDAQSSLNRRRDVWKTQLPESSTRSSVFEPVVDFTKRNISMASIRRGSITGSGFTREISPSQVLSRRCYASASDLPPHQEIGMPSLSPTMTEGNVARWLKKEGDKVSPGEVLCEVETDKATVEMESMEEGYLAKIVRGDGEKEIKVGEVIAITVEDEGDIDKFKDYKPSTSEPSAPPAKETSVPSPPKKEVAEEPAREPEANVSKPSAPTPSGDRVFASPLARKLAEEKNVPLSSIKGTGHEGLIVKADIEDFLASDGASSQVSTPSKAKGATDAALDYINIPVSQIRKVTASRLLLSKQTIPHYYLTVDACVDKLTSLRSKLNSLQEASGGSRISVNDLVIKAAALALRKVPQCNSSWANDYIRQYNNVNINVAVQTDNGLFVPVIRDADKKGLSTIGEEVKQLAKKARENSLKPQDYEGGTFTVSNLGGPFGVKQFCAIINPPQSGILAVGSAERRVIPGSGAEEFKFGSFMSVTLSCDHRVIDGAIGAEWLKAFKGYIENPESMLL
;
A
#
# COMPACT_ATOMS: atom_id res chain seq x y z
N MET A 1 -44.88 61.89 4.68
CA MET A 1 -44.20 63.11 5.20
C MET A 1 -42.84 62.68 5.72
N ALA A 2 -41.79 63.50 5.53
CA ALA A 2 -40.47 63.43 6.18
C ALA A 2 -39.66 62.10 5.97
N SER A 3 -38.44 62.00 5.40
CA SER A 3 -37.24 62.87 5.37
C SER A 3 -36.72 63.23 6.79
N HIS A 4 -35.45 63.23 7.17
CA HIS A 4 -34.12 62.95 6.59
C HIS A 4 -33.32 62.11 7.62
N LEU A 5 -32.23 61.38 7.33
CA LEU A 5 -30.81 61.81 7.27
C LEU A 5 -29.96 60.53 6.98
N LEU A 6 -29.09 60.45 5.96
CA LEU A 6 -27.62 60.70 6.00
C LEU A 6 -26.82 59.82 7.02
N ASN A 7 -25.64 59.23 6.73
CA ASN A 7 -24.87 58.98 5.49
C ASN A 7 -23.70 57.99 5.77
N HIS A 8 -22.87 57.67 4.75
CA HIS A 8 -21.67 56.78 4.76
C HIS A 8 -21.95 55.26 4.72
N SER A 9 -21.18 54.42 4.00
CA SER A 9 -19.78 54.57 3.55
C SER A 9 -19.56 54.28 2.05
N ALA A 10 -18.52 54.91 1.46
CA ALA A 10 -18.24 54.86 0.02
C ALA A 10 -17.18 53.80 -0.35
N LYS A 11 -17.59 52.70 -1.00
CA LYS A 11 -16.65 51.81 -1.71
C LYS A 11 -17.20 51.03 -2.92
N VAL A 12 -18.39 51.38 -3.44
CA VAL A 12 -19.08 50.64 -4.53
C VAL A 12 -18.93 51.30 -5.93
N ARG A 13 -18.15 52.38 -6.06
CA ARG A 13 -17.84 53.00 -7.35
C ARG A 13 -16.54 52.44 -7.96
N ASN A 14 -16.60 51.26 -8.58
CA ASN A 14 -15.71 50.80 -9.67
C ASN A 14 -16.08 49.38 -10.19
N VAL A 15 -17.26 49.20 -10.80
CA VAL A 15 -17.59 47.94 -11.53
C VAL A 15 -18.11 48.21 -12.96
N SER A 16 -18.52 49.44 -13.27
CA SER A 16 -19.09 49.85 -14.56
C SER A 16 -18.08 50.07 -15.71
N LYS A 17 -16.88 49.46 -15.66
CA LYS A 17 -15.85 49.55 -16.72
C LYS A 17 -15.32 48.22 -17.28
N LEU A 18 -15.88 47.07 -16.89
CA LEU A 18 -15.44 45.75 -17.37
C LEU A 18 -16.42 45.03 -18.33
N LEU A 19 -17.51 45.69 -18.75
CA LEU A 19 -18.56 45.08 -19.59
C LEU A 19 -18.62 45.63 -21.04
N HIS A 20 -17.55 46.26 -21.55
CA HIS A 20 -17.54 46.92 -22.87
C HIS A 20 -16.33 46.60 -23.77
N HIS A 21 -15.60 45.51 -23.50
CA HIS A 21 -14.61 44.95 -24.42
C HIS A 21 -14.66 43.42 -24.39
N GLU A 22 -15.55 42.85 -25.21
CA GLU A 22 -15.40 41.59 -25.98
C GLU A 22 -16.76 41.18 -26.60
N ARG A 23 -17.25 42.01 -27.52
CA ARG A 23 -18.32 41.67 -28.49
C ARG A 23 -18.06 42.34 -29.83
N TYR A 24 -16.95 41.97 -30.47
CA TYR A 24 -16.68 42.29 -31.87
C TYR A 24 -15.79 41.22 -32.50
N MET A 25 -16.42 40.19 -33.07
CA MET A 25 -16.04 39.53 -34.33
C MET A 25 -17.17 38.56 -34.68
N LEU A 26 -18.00 38.91 -35.67
CA LEU A 26 -19.10 38.07 -36.14
C LEU A 26 -19.13 38.08 -37.67
N ALA A 27 -18.99 36.88 -38.24
CA ALA A 27 -19.40 36.43 -39.58
C ALA A 27 -19.02 37.25 -40.84
N ARG A 28 -18.35 36.57 -41.77
CA ARG A 28 -18.77 36.53 -43.19
C ARG A 28 -18.03 35.43 -43.99
N TRP A 29 -18.77 34.42 -44.47
CA TRP A 29 -18.87 34.11 -45.91
C TRP A 29 -20.04 33.18 -46.22
N PHE A 30 -20.47 33.15 -47.49
CA PHE A 30 -21.80 32.72 -47.94
C PHE A 30 -21.77 31.39 -48.72
N SER A 31 -22.77 30.55 -48.43
CA SER A 31 -23.77 29.94 -49.34
C SER A 31 -23.39 29.10 -50.58
N GLY A 32 -24.26 28.11 -50.84
CA GLY A 32 -24.38 27.32 -52.09
C GLY A 32 -24.08 25.82 -51.88
N ASP A 33 -24.92 24.87 -52.27
CA ASP A 33 -26.32 24.93 -52.73
C ASP A 33 -26.98 23.51 -52.70
N ALA A 34 -28.23 23.39 -53.15
CA ALA A 34 -28.95 22.15 -53.56
C ALA A 34 -29.57 21.19 -52.50
N GLN A 35 -30.85 21.45 -52.20
CA GLN A 35 -32.03 20.55 -52.35
C GLN A 35 -31.87 19.03 -52.07
N SER A 36 -32.54 18.40 -51.11
CA SER A 36 -34.00 18.22 -50.88
C SER A 36 -34.74 17.26 -51.85
N SER A 37 -35.18 16.09 -51.35
CA SER A 37 -36.42 15.45 -51.83
C SER A 37 -37.10 14.59 -50.76
N LEU A 38 -38.41 14.83 -50.56
CA LEU A 38 -39.34 14.01 -49.79
C LEU A 38 -40.19 13.19 -50.78
N ASN A 39 -40.35 11.87 -50.59
CA ASN A 39 -41.66 11.18 -50.53
C ASN A 39 -41.64 9.63 -50.57
N ARG A 40 -42.21 9.02 -49.50
CA ARG A 40 -43.45 8.20 -49.49
C ARG A 40 -43.53 6.80 -50.16
N ARG A 41 -44.22 5.90 -49.41
CA ARG A 41 -44.68 4.50 -49.69
C ARG A 41 -43.62 3.41 -49.42
N ARG A 42 -43.82 2.33 -48.63
CA ARG A 42 -44.96 1.45 -48.22
C ARG A 42 -45.09 0.19 -49.11
N ASP A 43 -45.41 -0.93 -48.46
CA ASP A 43 -45.68 -2.30 -48.95
C ASP A 43 -44.40 -3.18 -49.08
N VAL A 44 -44.26 -4.48 -48.76
CA VAL A 44 -44.98 -5.60 -48.06
C VAL A 44 -44.86 -6.91 -48.88
N TRP A 45 -44.53 -8.02 -48.19
CA TRP A 45 -44.36 -9.45 -48.60
C TRP A 45 -42.90 -9.94 -48.63
N LYS A 46 -42.49 -11.05 -47.97
CA LYS A 46 -42.88 -12.49 -48.09
C LYS A 46 -42.54 -13.04 -49.51
N THR A 47 -41.92 -14.21 -49.74
CA THR A 47 -42.00 -15.49 -48.99
C THR A 47 -40.88 -16.50 -49.36
N GLN A 48 -40.57 -17.43 -48.43
CA GLN A 48 -40.27 -18.88 -48.59
C GLN A 48 -38.94 -19.47 -49.15
N LEU A 49 -38.66 -20.68 -48.59
CA LEU A 49 -37.62 -21.70 -48.87
C LEU A 49 -38.00 -22.61 -50.07
N PRO A 50 -37.10 -23.48 -50.58
CA PRO A 50 -36.87 -24.86 -50.07
C PRO A 50 -35.36 -25.16 -49.82
N GLU A 51 -34.87 -26.09 -48.99
CA GLU A 51 -35.20 -27.49 -48.58
C GLU A 51 -34.48 -28.59 -49.40
N SER A 52 -34.09 -29.70 -48.72
CA SER A 52 -33.36 -30.91 -49.16
C SER A 52 -31.82 -30.77 -49.33
N SER A 53 -30.96 -31.77 -49.06
CA SER A 53 -31.13 -33.14 -48.53
C SER A 53 -29.86 -33.64 -47.80
N THR A 54 -29.96 -34.77 -47.08
CA THR A 54 -28.91 -35.41 -46.26
C THR A 54 -28.13 -36.52 -47.00
N ARG A 55 -26.81 -36.70 -46.71
CA ARG A 55 -26.18 -37.99 -46.26
C ARG A 55 -24.62 -38.03 -46.22
N SER A 56 -24.10 -38.75 -45.22
CA SER A 56 -22.94 -39.70 -45.15
C SER A 56 -21.89 -39.81 -46.30
N SER A 57 -20.63 -40.28 -46.13
CA SER A 57 -19.71 -40.58 -45.00
C SER A 57 -18.43 -41.28 -45.53
N VAL A 58 -17.32 -41.33 -44.76
CA VAL A 58 -16.26 -42.39 -44.76
C VAL A 58 -15.11 -42.38 -45.83
N PHE A 59 -13.87 -42.18 -45.32
CA PHE A 59 -12.53 -42.77 -45.62
C PHE A 59 -11.78 -42.71 -47.00
N GLU A 60 -10.57 -42.10 -46.96
CA GLU A 60 -9.18 -42.60 -47.31
C GLU A 60 -8.84 -43.33 -48.66
N PRO A 61 -7.54 -43.60 -49.00
CA PRO A 61 -6.27 -42.86 -48.83
C PRO A 61 -5.33 -42.89 -50.08
N VAL A 62 -4.13 -42.27 -50.03
CA VAL A 62 -2.96 -42.56 -50.92
C VAL A 62 -1.64 -42.52 -50.12
N VAL A 63 -0.60 -43.25 -50.57
CA VAL A 63 0.55 -43.75 -49.79
C VAL A 63 1.91 -43.49 -50.49
N ASP A 64 2.99 -43.22 -49.73
CA ASP A 64 4.38 -43.71 -49.96
C ASP A 64 5.32 -43.20 -48.84
N PHE A 65 5.80 -43.99 -47.85
CA PHE A 65 6.92 -44.97 -47.82
C PHE A 65 8.34 -44.40 -48.06
N THR A 66 9.19 -44.25 -47.03
CA THR A 66 10.14 -45.27 -46.48
C THR A 66 11.02 -44.61 -45.36
N LYS A 67 11.82 -45.24 -44.45
CA LYS A 67 12.06 -46.63 -43.94
C LYS A 67 12.93 -46.57 -42.64
N ARG A 68 12.53 -47.27 -41.55
CA ARG A 68 13.37 -47.97 -40.50
C ARG A 68 14.29 -47.15 -39.54
N ASN A 69 14.56 -47.50 -38.27
CA ASN A 69 14.40 -48.71 -37.40
C ASN A 69 14.04 -48.30 -35.93
N ILE A 70 13.16 -48.98 -35.15
CA ILE A 70 13.36 -50.09 -34.15
C ILE A 70 14.30 -49.70 -32.96
N SER A 71 14.02 -49.86 -31.64
CA SER A 71 13.16 -50.76 -30.83
C SER A 71 12.61 -50.02 -29.58
N MET A 72 11.37 -50.14 -29.06
CA MET A 72 10.61 -51.23 -28.42
C MET A 72 11.06 -51.70 -27.00
N ALA A 73 10.24 -51.40 -25.97
CA ALA A 73 9.94 -52.27 -24.82
C ALA A 73 8.66 -51.78 -24.07
N SER A 74 7.81 -52.70 -23.61
CA SER A 74 6.52 -52.43 -22.94
C SER A 74 6.18 -53.54 -21.93
N ILE A 75 5.35 -53.26 -20.91
CA ILE A 75 4.47 -54.18 -20.13
C ILE A 75 3.54 -53.26 -19.30
N ARG A 76 2.21 -53.16 -19.46
CA ARG A 76 1.05 -54.08 -19.29
C ARG A 76 0.59 -54.37 -17.85
N ARG A 77 -0.72 -54.16 -17.61
CA ARG A 77 -1.48 -54.40 -16.36
C ARG A 77 -1.73 -55.88 -16.08
N GLY A 78 -1.95 -56.21 -14.82
CA GLY A 78 -2.70 -57.39 -14.35
C GLY A 78 -3.44 -57.07 -13.04
N SER A 79 -4.62 -57.67 -12.84
CA SER A 79 -5.46 -57.56 -11.64
C SER A 79 -5.95 -58.95 -11.25
N ILE A 80 -5.99 -59.27 -9.95
CA ILE A 80 -6.69 -60.43 -9.36
C ILE A 80 -7.06 -60.10 -7.90
N THR A 81 -8.21 -60.65 -7.48
CA THR A 81 -8.84 -60.54 -6.16
C THR A 81 -8.32 -61.57 -5.15
N GLY A 82 -8.32 -61.25 -3.85
CA GLY A 82 -8.12 -62.23 -2.76
C GLY A 82 -8.35 -61.63 -1.37
N SER A 83 -9.00 -62.36 -0.47
CA SER A 83 -9.44 -61.87 0.85
C SER A 83 -8.64 -62.46 2.01
N GLY A 84 -8.33 -61.62 3.00
CA GLY A 84 -8.17 -61.98 4.42
C GLY A 84 -6.94 -62.78 4.85
N PHE A 85 -6.09 -62.15 5.67
CA PHE A 85 -5.65 -62.72 6.97
C PHE A 85 -5.06 -61.60 7.86
N THR A 86 -4.95 -61.84 9.17
CA THR A 86 -4.57 -60.85 10.18
C THR A 86 -3.07 -60.78 10.46
N ARG A 87 -2.61 -59.60 10.93
CA ARG A 87 -1.65 -59.34 12.04
C ARG A 87 -0.60 -58.24 11.74
N GLU A 88 -0.24 -57.55 12.82
CA GLU A 88 0.55 -56.32 12.94
C GLU A 88 1.93 -56.33 12.26
N ILE A 89 2.32 -55.22 11.61
CA ILE A 89 3.72 -54.76 11.50
C ILE A 89 3.78 -53.23 11.65
N SER A 90 4.79 -52.76 12.39
CA SER A 90 5.08 -51.37 12.76
C SER A 90 5.44 -50.43 11.59
N PRO A 91 5.13 -49.12 11.63
CA PRO A 91 5.58 -48.16 10.63
C PRO A 91 7.06 -47.76 10.83
N SER A 92 7.86 -47.95 9.77
CA SER A 92 9.26 -47.54 9.72
C SER A 92 9.43 -46.02 9.70
N GLN A 93 10.30 -45.49 10.57
CA GLN A 93 10.59 -44.06 10.71
C GLN A 93 11.26 -43.48 9.45
N VAL A 94 10.77 -42.33 8.98
CA VAL A 94 11.48 -41.49 8.00
C VAL A 94 12.31 -40.48 8.76
N LEU A 95 13.63 -40.70 8.79
CA LEU A 95 14.60 -39.82 9.46
C LEU A 95 14.80 -38.52 8.66
N SER A 96 14.19 -37.43 9.11
CA SER A 96 14.61 -36.07 8.71
C SER A 96 16.03 -35.80 9.23
N ARG A 97 16.94 -35.42 8.33
CA ARG A 97 18.31 -35.04 8.70
C ARG A 97 18.30 -33.70 9.45
N ARG A 98 18.79 -33.70 10.69
CA ARG A 98 19.10 -32.49 11.47
C ARG A 98 20.35 -31.81 10.90
N CYS A 99 20.33 -30.48 10.77
CA CYS A 99 21.50 -29.67 10.47
C CYS A 99 22.02 -29.07 11.78
N TYR A 100 23.16 -29.56 12.26
CA TYR A 100 23.83 -28.97 13.42
C TYR A 100 24.70 -27.80 12.97
N ALA A 101 24.43 -26.59 13.46
CA ALA A 101 25.37 -25.48 13.36
C ALA A 101 26.52 -25.76 14.34
N SER A 102 27.75 -25.80 13.84
CA SER A 102 28.93 -26.07 14.67
C SER A 102 29.81 -24.83 14.75
N ALA A 103 29.83 -24.20 15.92
CA ALA A 103 30.76 -23.14 16.29
C ALA A 103 31.05 -23.19 17.80
N SER A 104 32.18 -23.82 18.15
CA SER A 104 32.92 -23.69 19.44
C SER A 104 32.17 -23.89 20.77
N ASP A 105 32.54 -24.99 21.46
CA ASP A 105 32.45 -25.25 22.91
C ASP A 105 31.08 -25.14 23.63
N LEU A 106 30.00 -24.84 22.91
CA LEU A 106 28.64 -24.85 23.46
C LEU A 106 27.95 -26.21 23.25
N PRO A 107 27.19 -26.69 24.26
CA PRO A 107 26.42 -27.95 24.17
C PRO A 107 25.25 -27.83 23.18
N PRO A 108 24.54 -28.93 22.86
CA PRO A 108 23.41 -28.91 21.93
C PRO A 108 22.33 -27.91 22.36
N HIS A 109 22.13 -26.87 21.56
CA HIS A 109 21.17 -25.80 21.82
C HIS A 109 20.39 -25.47 20.54
N GLN A 110 19.18 -24.93 20.74
CA GLN A 110 18.29 -24.48 19.70
C GLN A 110 18.09 -22.97 19.82
N GLU A 111 18.34 -22.24 18.74
CA GLU A 111 18.06 -20.81 18.66
C GLU A 111 16.59 -20.59 18.25
N ILE A 112 15.80 -19.97 19.14
CA ILE A 112 14.43 -19.54 18.85
C ILE A 112 14.50 -18.17 18.18
N GLY A 113 14.41 -18.16 16.86
CA GLY A 113 14.25 -16.95 16.04
C GLY A 113 12.82 -16.40 16.06
N MET A 114 12.65 -15.10 15.79
CA MET A 114 11.34 -14.44 15.73
C MET A 114 10.42 -15.11 14.68
N PRO A 115 9.30 -15.74 15.09
CA PRO A 115 8.43 -16.45 14.18
C PRO A 115 7.57 -15.48 13.36
N SER A 116 7.25 -15.87 12.12
CA SER A 116 6.35 -15.12 11.24
C SER A 116 4.89 -15.34 11.64
N LEU A 117 4.45 -14.75 12.76
CA LEU A 117 3.09 -14.89 13.31
C LEU A 117 1.99 -14.23 12.45
N SER A 118 2.37 -13.48 11.41
CA SER A 118 1.46 -12.91 10.40
C SER A 118 2.10 -13.02 9.01
N PRO A 119 1.33 -13.31 7.95
CA PRO A 119 1.86 -13.43 6.58
C PRO A 119 2.30 -12.08 5.97
N THR A 120 2.08 -10.96 6.66
CA THR A 120 2.59 -9.62 6.27
C THR A 120 3.70 -9.09 7.18
N MET A 121 4.21 -9.92 8.09
CA MET A 121 5.17 -9.54 9.12
C MET A 121 6.62 -9.61 8.62
N THR A 122 7.37 -8.52 8.77
CA THR A 122 8.83 -8.47 8.51
C THR A 122 9.62 -8.22 9.80
N GLU A 123 8.97 -7.62 10.79
CA GLU A 123 9.50 -7.24 12.10
C GLU A 123 8.43 -7.47 13.18
N GLY A 124 8.84 -7.69 14.42
CA GLY A 124 7.97 -7.88 15.58
C GLY A 124 8.55 -7.27 16.86
N ASN A 125 7.69 -7.10 17.87
CA ASN A 125 8.09 -6.64 19.20
C ASN A 125 7.76 -7.72 20.23
N VAL A 126 8.62 -7.92 21.23
CA VAL A 126 8.27 -8.75 22.39
C VAL A 126 7.53 -7.87 23.38
N ALA A 127 6.24 -8.14 23.60
CA ALA A 127 5.42 -7.39 24.55
C ALA A 127 5.79 -7.78 25.98
N ARG A 128 5.83 -9.09 26.25
CA ARG A 128 6.13 -9.65 27.58
C ARG A 128 6.48 -11.14 27.54
N TRP A 129 7.53 -11.54 28.25
CA TRP A 129 7.85 -12.92 28.56
C TRP A 129 6.97 -13.48 29.69
N LEU A 130 6.43 -14.68 29.48
CA LEU A 130 5.64 -15.43 30.46
C LEU A 130 6.50 -16.51 31.14
N LYS A 131 7.51 -17.04 30.43
CA LYS A 131 8.56 -17.94 30.93
C LYS A 131 9.86 -17.17 31.21
N LYS A 132 10.62 -17.63 32.20
CA LYS A 132 11.92 -17.06 32.61
C LYS A 132 13.08 -17.97 32.23
N GLU A 133 14.28 -17.41 32.23
CA GLU A 133 15.52 -18.17 32.13
C GLU A 133 15.58 -19.23 33.23
N GLY A 134 15.80 -20.48 32.84
CA GLY A 134 15.77 -21.66 33.70
C GLY A 134 14.45 -22.43 33.73
N ASP A 135 13.34 -21.87 33.24
CA ASP A 135 12.06 -22.58 33.26
C ASP A 135 12.03 -23.74 32.26
N LYS A 136 11.48 -24.88 32.68
CA LYS A 136 11.10 -25.96 31.77
C LYS A 136 9.89 -25.56 30.93
N VAL A 137 9.91 -25.94 29.66
CA VAL A 137 8.91 -25.64 28.64
C VAL A 137 8.47 -26.94 27.95
N SER A 138 7.16 -27.13 27.83
CA SER A 138 6.56 -28.24 27.07
C SER A 138 6.02 -27.75 25.71
N PRO A 139 5.87 -28.63 24.70
CA PRO A 139 5.21 -28.28 23.44
C PRO A 139 3.78 -27.80 23.68
N GLY A 140 3.43 -26.63 23.12
CA GLY A 140 2.14 -25.96 23.32
C GLY A 140 2.05 -25.05 24.55
N GLU A 141 3.13 -24.87 25.32
CA GLU A 141 3.18 -23.84 26.37
C GLU A 141 3.58 -22.48 25.80
N VAL A 142 2.92 -21.41 26.26
CA VAL A 142 3.21 -20.03 25.83
C VAL A 142 4.52 -19.52 26.48
N LEU A 143 5.44 -19.07 25.63
CA LEU A 143 6.74 -18.50 25.99
C LEU A 143 6.65 -16.99 26.28
N CYS A 144 6.09 -16.23 25.33
CA CYS A 144 5.93 -14.78 25.43
C CYS A 144 4.76 -14.27 24.56
N GLU A 145 4.29 -13.07 24.88
CA GLU A 145 3.36 -12.28 24.07
C GLU A 145 4.15 -11.45 23.05
N VAL A 146 3.88 -11.64 21.76
CA VAL A 146 4.52 -10.91 20.65
C VAL A 146 3.54 -9.88 20.08
N GLU A 147 3.90 -8.61 20.15
CA GLU A 147 3.18 -7.52 19.48
C GLU A 147 3.56 -7.50 17.98
N THR A 148 2.60 -7.91 17.15
CA THR A 148 2.73 -7.89 15.67
C THR A 148 2.15 -6.59 15.07
N ASP A 149 2.24 -6.47 13.75
CA ASP A 149 1.64 -5.39 12.97
C ASP A 149 0.08 -5.39 12.92
N LYS A 150 -0.56 -6.37 13.59
CA LYS A 150 -2.01 -6.60 13.56
C LYS A 150 -2.65 -6.87 14.93
N ALA A 151 -1.95 -7.54 15.84
CA ALA A 151 -2.42 -7.90 17.18
C ALA A 151 -1.26 -8.32 18.09
N THR A 152 -1.47 -8.33 19.41
CA THR A 152 -0.65 -9.14 20.31
C THR A 152 -1.03 -10.61 20.12
N VAL A 153 -0.05 -11.47 19.87
CA VAL A 153 -0.21 -12.90 19.61
C VAL A 153 0.70 -13.68 20.56
N GLU A 154 0.15 -14.71 21.19
CA GLU A 154 0.89 -15.60 22.09
C GLU A 154 1.81 -16.53 21.28
N MET A 155 3.10 -16.58 21.64
CA MET A 155 4.09 -17.45 21.03
C MET A 155 4.22 -18.74 21.83
N GLU A 156 3.75 -19.86 21.27
CA GLU A 156 3.86 -21.20 21.87
C GLU A 156 5.20 -21.87 21.52
N SER A 157 5.73 -22.69 22.43
CA SER A 157 6.88 -23.56 22.14
C SER A 157 6.46 -24.75 21.27
N MET A 158 7.27 -25.09 20.28
CA MET A 158 7.04 -26.26 19.43
C MET A 158 7.75 -27.53 19.96
N GLU A 159 8.71 -27.38 20.87
CA GLU A 159 9.61 -28.45 21.34
C GLU A 159 9.71 -28.43 22.89
N GLU A 160 10.14 -29.57 23.47
CA GLU A 160 10.38 -29.71 24.91
C GLU A 160 11.83 -29.31 25.24
N GLY A 161 12.04 -28.52 26.30
CA GLY A 161 13.37 -28.14 26.75
C GLY A 161 13.36 -27.12 27.89
N TYR A 162 14.52 -26.58 28.21
CA TYR A 162 14.72 -25.53 29.20
C TYR A 162 15.09 -24.22 28.51
N LEU A 163 14.51 -23.10 28.96
CA LEU A 163 14.81 -21.76 28.42
C LEU A 163 16.16 -21.28 28.98
N ALA A 164 17.25 -21.47 28.23
CA ALA A 164 18.61 -21.24 28.73
C ALA A 164 18.99 -19.76 28.82
N LYS A 165 18.56 -18.93 27.85
CA LYS A 165 18.79 -17.48 27.86
C LYS A 165 17.78 -16.72 26.99
N ILE A 166 17.37 -15.55 27.45
CA ILE A 166 16.61 -14.55 26.70
C ILE A 166 17.60 -13.54 26.10
N VAL A 167 17.69 -13.49 24.77
CA VAL A 167 18.58 -12.62 23.99
C VAL A 167 17.90 -11.28 23.65
N ARG A 168 16.57 -11.26 23.61
CA ARG A 168 15.74 -10.06 23.44
C ARG A 168 14.70 -9.96 24.56
N GLY A 169 14.78 -8.89 25.35
CA GLY A 169 14.06 -8.74 26.62
C GLY A 169 12.61 -8.27 26.49
N ASP A 170 11.96 -8.09 27.65
CA ASP A 170 10.62 -7.51 27.74
C ASP A 170 10.56 -6.10 27.12
N GLY A 171 9.59 -5.88 26.23
CA GLY A 171 9.35 -4.58 25.61
C GLY A 171 10.34 -4.20 24.50
N GLU A 172 11.19 -5.13 24.05
CA GLU A 172 12.15 -4.91 22.96
C GLU A 172 11.46 -4.92 21.57
N LYS A 173 11.93 -4.07 20.66
CA LYS A 173 11.18 -3.64 19.46
C LYS A 173 12.01 -3.76 18.20
N GLU A 174 11.32 -3.85 17.06
CA GLU A 174 11.91 -3.88 15.71
C GLU A 174 12.84 -5.10 15.46
N ILE A 175 12.54 -6.22 16.11
CA ILE A 175 13.24 -7.51 15.94
C ILE A 175 12.80 -8.12 14.60
N LYS A 176 13.74 -8.47 13.73
CA LYS A 176 13.41 -9.00 12.39
C LYS A 176 12.92 -10.45 12.47
N VAL A 177 12.01 -10.85 11.59
CA VAL A 177 11.61 -12.26 11.45
C VAL A 177 12.85 -13.11 11.14
N GLY A 178 13.08 -14.15 11.95
CA GLY A 178 14.28 -14.99 11.93
C GLY A 178 15.46 -14.53 12.81
N GLU A 179 15.39 -13.36 13.45
CA GLU A 179 16.41 -12.92 14.42
C GLU A 179 16.25 -13.64 15.77
N VAL A 180 17.34 -14.08 16.38
CA VAL A 180 17.35 -14.90 17.61
C VAL A 180 16.83 -14.11 18.82
N ILE A 181 15.72 -14.56 19.40
CA ILE A 181 15.09 -13.97 20.59
C ILE A 181 15.52 -14.70 21.86
N ALA A 182 15.63 -16.03 21.82
CA ALA A 182 15.98 -16.86 22.97
C ALA A 182 16.66 -18.16 22.55
N ILE A 183 17.21 -18.88 23.53
CA ILE A 183 17.91 -20.15 23.33
C ILE A 183 17.30 -21.20 24.26
N THR A 184 16.99 -22.37 23.71
CA THR A 184 16.56 -23.55 24.46
C THR A 184 17.61 -24.66 24.43
N VAL A 185 17.64 -25.47 25.49
CA VAL A 185 18.60 -26.58 25.67
C VAL A 185 17.84 -27.81 26.21
N GLU A 186 18.26 -29.01 25.80
CA GLU A 186 17.61 -30.27 26.21
C GLU A 186 17.86 -30.60 27.70
N ASP A 187 19.06 -30.29 28.23
CA ASP A 187 19.50 -30.58 29.60
C ASP A 187 19.60 -29.35 30.53
N GLU A 188 19.11 -29.50 31.77
CA GLU A 188 19.13 -28.45 32.81
C GLU A 188 20.56 -28.04 33.23
N GLY A 189 21.53 -28.95 33.12
CA GLY A 189 22.93 -28.72 33.51
C GLY A 189 23.74 -27.80 32.58
N ASP A 190 23.17 -27.43 31.43
CA ASP A 190 23.86 -26.64 30.40
C ASP A 190 23.41 -25.18 30.32
N ILE A 191 22.36 -24.80 31.07
CA ILE A 191 21.81 -23.44 31.17
C ILE A 191 22.90 -22.43 31.56
N ASP A 192 23.76 -22.78 32.52
CA ASP A 192 24.82 -21.90 33.03
C ASP A 192 25.86 -21.49 31.97
N LYS A 193 26.03 -22.29 30.90
CA LYS A 193 27.03 -22.02 29.84
C LYS A 193 26.58 -20.93 28.85
N PHE A 194 25.27 -20.64 28.77
CA PHE A 194 24.73 -19.65 27.82
C PHE A 194 24.63 -18.24 28.40
N LYS A 195 24.88 -18.04 29.69
CA LYS A 195 24.76 -16.72 30.36
C LYS A 195 25.54 -15.60 29.66
N ASP A 196 26.70 -15.90 29.08
CA ASP A 196 27.52 -14.93 28.33
C ASP A 196 27.31 -14.95 26.81
N TYR A 197 26.37 -15.74 26.28
CA TYR A 197 26.13 -15.84 24.84
C TYR A 197 25.74 -14.48 24.23
N LYS A 198 26.40 -14.14 23.12
CA LYS A 198 26.03 -13.04 22.21
C LYS A 198 25.92 -13.62 20.80
N PRO A 199 24.80 -13.45 20.09
CA PRO A 199 24.66 -13.95 18.73
C PRO A 199 25.68 -13.23 17.82
N SER A 200 26.40 -14.03 17.02
CA SER A 200 27.21 -13.50 15.92
C SER A 200 26.29 -13.14 14.76
N THR A 201 26.40 -11.93 14.22
CA THR A 201 25.63 -11.49 13.05
C THR A 201 25.97 -12.36 11.85
N SER A 202 24.99 -13.12 11.34
CA SER A 202 25.09 -13.90 10.11
C SER A 202 24.67 -13.06 8.89
N GLU A 203 25.57 -12.91 7.92
CA GLU A 203 25.25 -12.31 6.61
C GLU A 203 24.43 -13.26 5.74
N PRO A 204 23.61 -12.75 4.79
CA PRO A 204 22.83 -13.60 3.88
C PRO A 204 23.71 -14.40 2.92
N SER A 205 23.58 -15.73 2.94
CA SER A 205 24.34 -16.63 2.07
C SER A 205 23.87 -16.58 0.60
N ALA A 206 24.83 -16.47 -0.33
CA ALA A 206 24.57 -16.47 -1.77
C ALA A 206 24.51 -17.91 -2.36
N PRO A 207 23.84 -18.13 -3.51
CA PRO A 207 23.64 -19.49 -4.05
C PRO A 207 24.93 -20.12 -4.61
N PRO A 208 25.07 -21.47 -4.55
CA PRO A 208 26.32 -22.15 -4.91
C PRO A 208 26.49 -22.39 -6.42
N ALA A 209 27.71 -22.20 -6.91
CA ALA A 209 28.13 -22.55 -8.28
C ALA A 209 28.57 -24.03 -8.39
N LYS A 210 28.51 -24.59 -9.61
CA LYS A 210 28.99 -25.95 -9.95
C LYS A 210 29.96 -25.94 -11.14
N GLU A 211 30.95 -26.83 -11.04
CA GLU A 211 31.85 -27.32 -12.10
C GLU A 211 31.15 -28.23 -13.13
N THR A 212 31.67 -28.52 -14.34
CA THR A 212 32.77 -27.93 -15.17
C THR A 212 32.70 -28.52 -16.58
N SER A 213 33.06 -27.77 -17.64
CA SER A 213 33.61 -28.36 -18.89
C SER A 213 34.27 -27.31 -19.81
N VAL A 214 35.21 -27.79 -20.64
CA VAL A 214 36.20 -27.08 -21.49
C VAL A 214 36.03 -27.64 -22.92
N PRO A 215 36.07 -26.87 -24.05
CA PRO A 215 37.34 -26.34 -24.58
C PRO A 215 37.36 -25.03 -25.43
N SER A 216 38.57 -24.46 -25.52
CA SER A 216 39.08 -23.41 -26.44
C SER A 216 39.32 -23.97 -27.88
N PRO A 217 39.90 -23.27 -28.90
CA PRO A 217 40.56 -21.93 -28.97
C PRO A 217 40.14 -21.13 -30.28
N PRO A 218 40.91 -20.20 -30.92
CA PRO A 218 42.17 -19.51 -30.57
C PRO A 218 42.30 -17.97 -30.81
N LYS A 219 43.11 -17.33 -29.96
CA LYS A 219 44.20 -16.34 -30.21
C LYS A 219 44.21 -15.45 -31.48
N LYS A 220 44.37 -14.13 -31.28
CA LYS A 220 45.31 -13.28 -32.05
C LYS A 220 45.82 -12.07 -31.24
N GLU A 221 46.91 -11.47 -31.72
CA GLU A 221 47.89 -10.61 -31.02
C GLU A 221 48.33 -9.47 -31.99
N VAL A 222 49.23 -8.57 -31.56
CA VAL A 222 49.73 -7.34 -32.25
C VAL A 222 48.78 -6.11 -32.07
N ALA A 223 49.12 -4.95 -31.50
CA ALA A 223 50.35 -4.17 -31.17
C ALA A 223 50.64 -2.96 -32.08
N GLU A 224 51.28 -1.95 -31.46
CA GLU A 224 51.95 -0.73 -31.97
C GLU A 224 51.20 0.61 -32.25
N GLU A 225 51.77 1.64 -31.60
CA GLU A 225 51.77 3.10 -31.86
C GLU A 225 52.80 3.42 -33.00
N PRO A 226 53.32 4.64 -33.33
CA PRO A 226 53.24 5.97 -32.66
C PRO A 226 53.06 7.24 -33.57
N ALA A 227 53.04 8.42 -32.91
CA ALA A 227 53.44 9.77 -33.39
C ALA A 227 52.54 10.51 -34.45
N ARG A 228 52.54 11.85 -34.56
CA ARG A 228 53.52 12.89 -34.16
C ARG A 228 52.89 14.31 -33.96
N GLU A 229 53.55 15.13 -33.13
CA GLU A 229 53.37 16.59 -32.92
C GLU A 229 53.98 17.44 -34.08
N PRO A 230 53.77 18.79 -34.20
CA PRO A 230 54.49 19.78 -33.34
C PRO A 230 53.87 21.21 -33.11
N GLU A 231 54.33 21.87 -32.02
CA GLU A 231 54.68 23.32 -31.82
C GLU A 231 53.65 24.48 -32.03
N ALA A 232 53.73 25.67 -31.38
CA ALA A 232 54.34 26.14 -30.11
C ALA A 232 53.94 27.61 -29.75
N ASN A 233 54.20 28.01 -28.48
CA ASN A 233 54.61 29.35 -28.00
C ASN A 233 53.61 30.37 -27.35
N VAL A 234 53.53 30.31 -26.00
CA VAL A 234 53.55 31.41 -24.98
C VAL A 234 52.58 32.61 -25.03
N SER A 235 51.76 32.76 -23.97
CA SER A 235 51.71 33.97 -23.12
C SER A 235 51.04 33.75 -21.74
N LYS A 236 51.64 34.35 -20.70
CA LYS A 236 51.11 34.63 -19.33
C LYS A 236 51.70 36.01 -18.96
N PRO A 237 51.14 36.88 -18.08
CA PRO A 237 50.06 36.62 -17.11
C PRO A 237 48.97 37.70 -16.96
N SER A 238 47.91 37.34 -16.21
CA SER A 238 47.13 38.25 -15.36
C SER A 238 46.53 37.47 -14.20
N ALA A 239 46.52 38.07 -13.00
CA ALA A 239 45.84 37.53 -11.82
C ALA A 239 44.39 38.05 -11.75
N PRO A 240 43.53 37.40 -10.95
CA PRO A 240 42.95 38.15 -9.85
C PRO A 240 42.96 37.42 -8.49
N THR A 241 42.59 38.18 -7.45
CA THR A 241 42.66 37.93 -6.00
C THR A 241 41.52 37.02 -5.46
N PRO A 242 41.55 36.60 -4.17
CA PRO A 242 40.92 35.35 -3.72
C PRO A 242 39.47 35.46 -3.25
N SER A 243 38.71 34.37 -3.38
CA SER A 243 37.44 34.15 -2.68
C SER A 243 37.02 32.67 -2.68
N GLY A 244 36.75 32.10 -1.49
CA GLY A 244 36.09 30.78 -1.32
C GLY A 244 37.04 29.60 -1.06
N ASP A 245 36.91 28.98 0.12
CA ASP A 245 37.76 27.91 0.64
C ASP A 245 37.70 26.61 -0.19
N ARG A 246 38.52 26.51 -1.24
CA ARG A 246 38.82 25.22 -1.87
C ARG A 246 39.87 24.49 -1.05
N VAL A 247 39.43 23.58 -0.19
CA VAL A 247 40.32 22.73 0.61
C VAL A 247 41.03 21.71 -0.30
N PHE A 248 42.36 21.84 -0.40
CA PHE A 248 43.21 20.94 -1.15
C PHE A 248 43.59 19.73 -0.28
N ALA A 249 43.03 18.57 -0.58
CA ALA A 249 43.28 17.32 0.15
C ALA A 249 43.60 16.19 -0.82
N SER A 250 44.53 15.32 -0.44
CA SER A 250 44.87 14.11 -1.21
C SER A 250 43.69 13.12 -1.26
N PRO A 251 43.56 12.27 -2.31
CA PRO A 251 42.43 11.35 -2.43
C PRO A 251 42.29 10.38 -1.25
N LEU A 252 43.41 9.90 -0.70
CA LEU A 252 43.43 9.02 0.47
C LEU A 252 43.00 9.76 1.75
N ALA A 253 43.46 11.00 1.94
CA ALA A 253 43.06 11.84 3.07
C ALA A 253 41.54 12.13 3.03
N ARG A 254 40.98 12.47 1.87
CA ARG A 254 39.54 12.73 1.74
C ARG A 254 38.70 11.50 2.16
N LYS A 255 39.09 10.30 1.75
CA LYS A 255 38.40 9.05 2.14
C LYS A 255 38.47 8.78 3.64
N LEU A 256 39.64 8.97 4.25
CA LEU A 256 39.81 8.79 5.71
C LEU A 256 39.05 9.83 6.54
N ALA A 257 38.97 11.09 6.07
CA ALA A 257 38.17 12.12 6.72
C ALA A 257 36.67 11.80 6.67
N GLU A 258 36.18 11.26 5.55
CA GLU A 258 34.78 10.81 5.40
C GLU A 258 34.48 9.59 6.29
N GLU A 259 35.34 8.57 6.30
CA GLU A 259 35.23 7.39 7.16
C GLU A 259 35.31 7.70 8.67
N LYS A 260 35.88 8.85 9.05
CA LYS A 260 36.05 9.28 10.45
C LYS A 260 35.24 10.53 10.82
N ASN A 261 34.37 11.02 9.93
CA ASN A 261 33.57 12.25 10.09
C ASN A 261 34.38 13.50 10.50
N VAL A 262 35.60 13.64 9.97
CA VAL A 262 36.49 14.76 10.27
C VAL A 262 36.30 15.90 9.25
N PRO A 263 35.97 17.13 9.67
CA PRO A 263 35.80 18.25 8.75
C PRO A 263 37.15 18.71 8.18
N LEU A 264 37.39 18.46 6.90
CA LEU A 264 38.63 18.85 6.20
C LEU A 264 38.96 20.35 6.26
N SER A 265 37.98 21.22 6.57
CA SER A 265 38.18 22.66 6.74
C SER A 265 38.87 23.07 8.04
N SER A 266 38.93 22.20 9.06
CA SER A 266 39.65 22.49 10.32
C SER A 266 41.09 21.99 10.33
N ILE A 267 41.52 21.26 9.31
CA ILE A 267 42.87 20.69 9.20
C ILE A 267 43.71 21.54 8.26
N LYS A 268 44.86 22.01 8.76
CA LYS A 268 45.88 22.68 7.94
C LYS A 268 46.82 21.61 7.38
N GLY A 269 46.82 21.43 6.06
CA GLY A 269 47.64 20.40 5.41
C GLY A 269 49.13 20.70 5.48
N THR A 270 49.94 19.67 5.78
CA THR A 270 51.41 19.76 5.88
C THR A 270 52.10 19.29 4.59
N GLY A 271 51.34 18.83 3.59
CA GLY A 271 51.85 18.44 2.28
C GLY A 271 52.39 19.61 1.44
N HIS A 272 53.10 19.27 0.36
CA HIS A 272 53.60 20.23 -0.61
C HIS A 272 52.45 21.14 -1.13
N GLU A 273 52.65 22.46 -1.15
CA GLU A 273 51.61 23.47 -1.42
C GLU A 273 50.39 23.48 -0.47
N GLY A 274 50.52 22.95 0.76
CA GLY A 274 49.46 22.97 1.78
C GLY A 274 48.39 21.90 1.61
N LEU A 275 48.68 20.85 0.81
CA LEU A 275 47.81 19.69 0.64
C LEU A 275 47.63 18.91 1.96
N ILE A 276 46.39 18.56 2.29
CA ILE A 276 46.08 17.67 3.42
C ILE A 276 46.47 16.22 3.05
N VAL A 277 47.37 15.66 3.83
CA VAL A 277 47.90 14.29 3.72
C VAL A 277 47.27 13.41 4.80
N LYS A 278 47.36 12.09 4.65
CA LYS A 278 46.87 11.10 5.63
C LYS A 278 47.34 11.41 7.08
N ALA A 279 48.62 11.76 7.26
CA ALA A 279 49.19 12.06 8.57
C ALA A 279 48.47 13.22 9.27
N ASP A 280 48.11 14.30 8.53
CA ASP A 280 47.42 15.45 9.11
C ASP A 280 46.05 15.10 9.73
N ILE A 281 45.37 14.06 9.23
CA ILE A 281 44.09 13.56 9.78
C ILE A 281 44.32 12.63 10.97
N GLU A 282 45.34 11.77 10.91
CA GLU A 282 45.72 10.90 12.03
C GLU A 282 46.24 11.73 13.21
N ASP A 283 47.02 12.77 12.95
CA ASP A 283 47.51 13.74 13.94
C ASP A 283 46.36 14.60 14.51
N PHE A 284 45.39 15.02 13.69
CA PHE A 284 44.17 15.69 14.17
C PHE A 284 43.37 14.79 15.11
N LEU A 285 43.15 13.52 14.74
CA LEU A 285 42.46 12.54 15.59
C LEU A 285 43.25 12.21 16.87
N ALA A 286 44.58 12.16 16.80
CA ALA A 286 45.44 11.93 17.96
C ALA A 286 45.49 13.12 18.92
N SER A 287 45.43 14.36 18.41
CA SER A 287 45.43 15.59 19.21
C SER A 287 44.06 15.92 19.79
N ASP A 288 42.96 15.63 19.09
CA ASP A 288 41.59 15.73 19.65
C ASP A 288 41.39 14.71 20.80
N GLY A 289 42.10 13.57 20.74
CA GLY A 289 42.22 12.61 21.84
C GLY A 289 42.99 13.10 23.08
N ALA A 290 43.71 14.23 22.99
CA ALA A 290 44.56 14.75 24.07
C ALA A 290 44.01 16.01 24.78
N SER A 291 42.87 16.56 24.35
CA SER A 291 42.25 17.74 24.97
C SER A 291 40.80 17.55 25.42
N SER A 292 40.46 16.36 25.94
CA SER A 292 39.23 16.16 26.73
C SER A 292 39.36 16.68 28.17
N GLN A 293 39.49 18.01 28.32
CA GLN A 293 39.09 18.69 29.55
C GLN A 293 38.11 19.82 29.24
N VAL A 294 36.86 19.57 29.62
CA VAL A 294 35.75 20.51 29.91
C VAL A 294 36.01 21.98 29.55
N SER A 295 35.73 22.34 28.30
CA SER A 295 35.28 23.69 27.98
C SER A 295 34.01 23.59 27.13
N THR A 296 32.91 24.08 27.69
CA THR A 296 31.64 24.17 26.97
C THR A 296 31.80 25.15 25.81
N PRO A 297 31.36 24.81 24.57
CA PRO A 297 31.41 25.77 23.48
C PRO A 297 30.48 26.93 23.79
N SER A 298 31.08 28.07 24.15
CA SER A 298 30.37 29.33 24.34
C SER A 298 29.72 29.70 23.01
N LYS A 299 28.40 29.51 22.94
CA LYS A 299 27.62 29.72 21.73
C LYS A 299 27.67 31.20 21.37
N ALA A 300 28.52 31.55 20.40
CA ALA A 300 28.60 32.88 19.84
C ALA A 300 27.19 33.33 19.43
N LYS A 301 26.86 34.60 19.70
CA LYS A 301 25.55 35.20 19.39
C LYS A 301 25.36 35.39 17.88
N GLY A 302 25.20 34.29 17.15
CA GLY A 302 24.39 34.28 15.94
C GLY A 302 22.92 34.53 16.33
N ALA A 303 22.16 35.14 15.43
CA ALA A 303 20.82 35.65 15.70
C ALA A 303 19.95 34.68 16.52
N THR A 304 19.35 35.17 17.60
CA THR A 304 18.34 34.44 18.35
C THR A 304 17.04 34.37 17.54
N ASP A 305 16.99 33.46 16.57
CA ASP A 305 15.74 32.75 16.31
C ASP A 305 15.31 32.17 17.66
N ALA A 306 14.16 32.61 18.15
CA ALA A 306 13.60 32.14 19.40
C ALA A 306 13.42 30.63 19.27
N ALA A 307 14.17 29.85 20.07
CA ALA A 307 14.06 28.40 20.06
C ALA A 307 12.61 28.04 20.36
N LEU A 308 11.92 27.51 19.35
CA LEU A 308 10.51 27.15 19.45
C LEU A 308 10.36 26.11 20.56
N ASP A 309 9.37 26.28 21.42
CA ASP A 309 9.00 25.28 22.41
C ASP A 309 8.33 24.10 21.71
N TYR A 310 8.79 22.87 21.95
CA TYR A 310 8.28 21.66 21.31
C TYR A 310 8.37 20.44 22.22
N ILE A 311 7.44 19.50 22.03
CA ILE A 311 7.38 18.23 22.73
C ILE A 311 7.51 17.10 21.72
N ASN A 312 8.48 16.20 21.95
CA ASN A 312 8.64 14.98 21.16
C ASN A 312 7.68 13.90 21.65
N ILE A 313 6.77 13.45 20.78
CA ILE A 313 5.83 12.35 21.07
C ILE A 313 6.26 11.10 20.27
N PRO A 314 6.51 9.95 20.92
CA PRO A 314 6.94 8.74 20.22
C PRO A 314 5.84 8.19 19.31
N VAL A 315 6.22 7.64 18.15
CA VAL A 315 5.30 7.11 17.15
C VAL A 315 4.88 5.68 17.52
N SER A 316 3.56 5.42 17.61
CA SER A 316 3.02 4.08 17.85
C SER A 316 3.17 3.16 16.62
N GLN A 317 3.27 1.85 16.84
CA GLN A 317 3.47 0.88 15.75
C GLN A 317 2.34 0.93 14.70
N ILE A 318 1.09 1.05 15.14
CA ILE A 318 -0.07 1.25 14.25
C ILE A 318 0.12 2.48 13.34
N ARG A 319 0.66 3.58 13.87
CA ARG A 319 0.91 4.80 13.09
C ARG A 319 2.07 4.62 12.11
N LYS A 320 3.14 3.90 12.48
CA LYS A 320 4.24 3.54 11.55
C LYS A 320 3.72 2.71 10.37
N VAL A 321 3.02 1.60 10.65
CA VAL A 321 2.44 0.71 9.61
C VAL A 321 1.47 1.46 8.70
N THR A 322 0.62 2.31 9.27
CA THR A 322 -0.31 3.15 8.50
C THR A 322 0.42 4.14 7.59
N ALA A 323 1.47 4.81 8.10
CA ALA A 323 2.27 5.73 7.31
C ALA A 323 2.96 5.02 6.13
N SER A 324 3.60 3.87 6.36
CA SER A 324 4.24 3.07 5.30
C SER A 324 3.23 2.63 4.22
N ARG A 325 2.04 2.17 4.62
CA ARG A 325 0.98 1.74 3.68
C ARG A 325 0.41 2.90 2.86
N LEU A 326 0.19 4.07 3.48
CA LEU A 326 -0.28 5.28 2.78
C LEU A 326 0.79 5.84 1.85
N LEU A 327 2.07 5.80 2.24
CA LEU A 327 3.20 6.22 1.42
C LEU A 327 3.32 5.32 0.17
N LEU A 328 3.31 4.00 0.36
CA LEU A 328 3.30 3.02 -0.73
C LEU A 328 2.14 3.28 -1.70
N SER A 329 0.92 3.45 -1.19
CA SER A 329 -0.26 3.79 -2.00
C SER A 329 -0.04 5.06 -2.81
N LYS A 330 0.45 6.13 -2.18
CA LYS A 330 0.53 7.45 -2.82
C LYS A 330 1.69 7.59 -3.80
N GLN A 331 2.75 6.82 -3.63
CA GLN A 331 3.90 6.77 -4.54
C GLN A 331 3.66 5.84 -5.74
N THR A 332 2.96 4.71 -5.55
CA THR A 332 2.82 3.68 -6.60
C THR A 332 1.51 3.74 -7.39
N ILE A 333 0.42 4.26 -6.81
CA ILE A 333 -0.88 4.34 -7.48
C ILE A 333 -1.05 5.73 -8.11
N PRO A 334 -1.19 5.84 -9.45
CA PRO A 334 -1.49 7.11 -10.12
C PRO A 334 -2.95 7.50 -9.81
N HIS A 335 -3.12 8.23 -8.71
CA HIS A 335 -4.41 8.72 -8.25
C HIS A 335 -4.91 9.85 -9.15
N TYR A 336 -6.13 9.72 -9.65
CA TYR A 336 -6.94 10.84 -10.12
C TYR A 336 -8.27 10.87 -9.35
N TYR A 337 -8.98 11.99 -9.45
CA TYR A 337 -10.18 12.26 -8.66
C TYR A 337 -11.33 12.70 -9.55
N LEU A 338 -12.51 12.13 -9.30
CA LEU A 338 -13.76 12.52 -9.94
C LEU A 338 -14.74 12.96 -8.86
N THR A 339 -15.32 14.16 -9.00
CA THR A 339 -16.28 14.71 -8.03
C THR A 339 -17.64 14.91 -8.69
N VAL A 340 -18.70 14.52 -8.00
CA VAL A 340 -20.09 14.81 -8.38
C VAL A 340 -20.89 15.31 -7.19
N ASP A 341 -21.83 16.21 -7.45
CA ASP A 341 -22.88 16.57 -6.50
C ASP A 341 -24.12 15.70 -6.75
N ALA A 342 -24.69 15.15 -5.69
CA ALA A 342 -25.95 14.39 -5.73
C ALA A 342 -26.99 15.03 -4.81
N CYS A 343 -28.23 15.15 -5.28
CA CYS A 343 -29.36 15.62 -4.47
C CYS A 343 -29.82 14.53 -3.48
N VAL A 344 -29.83 14.84 -2.18
CA VAL A 344 -30.14 13.88 -1.10
C VAL A 344 -31.52 14.07 -0.45
N ASP A 345 -32.37 14.96 -0.99
CA ASP A 345 -33.70 15.24 -0.40
C ASP A 345 -34.61 13.99 -0.43
N LYS A 346 -34.67 13.30 -1.57
CA LYS A 346 -35.41 12.03 -1.70
C LYS A 346 -34.85 10.93 -0.80
N LEU A 347 -33.52 10.81 -0.71
CA LEU A 347 -32.83 9.87 0.18
C LEU A 347 -33.16 10.14 1.65
N THR A 348 -33.16 11.41 2.05
CA THR A 348 -33.51 11.84 3.42
C THR A 348 -34.98 11.55 3.73
N SER A 349 -35.89 11.80 2.78
CA SER A 349 -37.31 11.47 2.90
C SER A 349 -37.53 9.96 3.06
N LEU A 350 -36.90 9.13 2.22
CA LEU A 350 -36.99 7.67 2.33
C LEU A 350 -36.43 7.18 3.67
N ARG A 351 -35.27 7.70 4.11
CA ARG A 351 -34.67 7.34 5.41
C ARG A 351 -35.63 7.62 6.57
N SER A 352 -36.32 8.77 6.56
CA SER A 352 -37.32 9.10 7.59
C SER A 352 -38.50 8.13 7.58
N LYS A 353 -39.01 7.74 6.40
CA LYS A 353 -40.06 6.72 6.27
C LYS A 353 -39.59 5.35 6.81
N LEU A 354 -38.43 4.87 6.35
CA LEU A 354 -37.86 3.59 6.78
C LEU A 354 -37.61 3.54 8.30
N ASN A 355 -37.07 4.62 8.89
CA ASN A 355 -36.87 4.70 10.33
C ASN A 355 -38.19 4.63 11.11
N SER A 356 -39.26 5.30 10.65
CA SER A 356 -40.57 5.19 11.31
C SER A 356 -41.16 3.77 11.28
N LEU A 357 -40.93 3.02 10.19
CA LEU A 357 -41.33 1.61 10.07
C LEU A 357 -40.47 0.69 10.95
N GLN A 358 -39.16 0.96 11.06
CA GLN A 358 -38.28 0.22 11.96
C GLN A 358 -38.61 0.48 13.42
N GLU A 359 -38.92 1.72 13.81
CA GLU A 359 -39.33 2.08 15.17
C GLU A 359 -40.59 1.32 15.58
N ALA A 360 -41.59 1.21 14.69
CA ALA A 360 -42.78 0.38 14.91
C ALA A 360 -42.48 -1.14 14.98
N SER A 361 -41.36 -1.59 14.42
CA SER A 361 -40.94 -3.00 14.36
C SER A 361 -39.85 -3.35 15.39
N GLY A 362 -39.44 -2.42 16.26
CA GLY A 362 -38.33 -2.59 17.21
C GLY A 362 -36.93 -2.66 16.58
N GLY A 363 -36.78 -2.25 15.32
CA GLY A 363 -35.54 -2.38 14.54
C GLY A 363 -34.53 -1.23 14.70
N SER A 364 -33.27 -1.51 14.39
CA SER A 364 -32.15 -0.56 14.41
C SER A 364 -32.28 0.58 13.39
N ARG A 365 -32.37 1.86 13.83
CA ARG A 365 -32.39 3.04 12.93
C ARG A 365 -31.31 3.00 11.85
N ILE A 366 -31.70 3.28 10.61
CA ILE A 366 -30.83 3.41 9.43
C ILE A 366 -30.22 4.82 9.36
N SER A 367 -28.91 4.86 9.08
CA SER A 367 -28.12 6.07 8.85
C SER A 367 -28.04 6.45 7.36
N VAL A 368 -27.50 7.63 7.04
CA VAL A 368 -27.18 7.98 5.64
C VAL A 368 -26.04 7.09 5.11
N ASN A 369 -25.13 6.68 5.98
CA ASN A 369 -23.96 5.89 5.62
C ASN A 369 -24.37 4.50 5.08
N ASP A 370 -25.38 3.88 5.68
CA ASP A 370 -25.86 2.54 5.27
C ASP A 370 -26.48 2.57 3.86
N LEU A 371 -27.20 3.66 3.54
CA LEU A 371 -27.75 3.93 2.21
C LEU A 371 -26.63 4.20 1.18
N VAL A 372 -25.59 4.94 1.57
CA VAL A 372 -24.39 5.17 0.74
C VAL A 372 -23.65 3.86 0.46
N ILE A 373 -23.44 3.01 1.47
CA ILE A 373 -22.80 1.69 1.33
C ILE A 373 -23.60 0.83 0.35
N LYS A 374 -24.93 0.76 0.50
CA LYS A 374 -25.79 0.01 -0.43
C LYS A 374 -25.75 0.56 -1.86
N ALA A 375 -25.83 1.88 -2.03
CA ALA A 375 -25.73 2.54 -3.34
C ALA A 375 -24.37 2.29 -4.01
N ALA A 376 -23.27 2.37 -3.26
CA ALA A 376 -21.93 2.06 -3.75
C ALA A 376 -21.80 0.57 -4.14
N ALA A 377 -22.38 -0.35 -3.35
CA ALA A 377 -22.34 -1.76 -3.65
C ALA A 377 -23.10 -2.12 -4.94
N LEU A 378 -24.29 -1.54 -5.13
CA LEU A 378 -25.08 -1.72 -6.35
C LEU A 378 -24.41 -1.06 -7.58
N ALA A 379 -23.74 0.09 -7.40
CA ALA A 379 -22.95 0.71 -8.46
C ALA A 379 -21.73 -0.16 -8.87
N LEU A 380 -21.04 -0.78 -7.91
CA LEU A 380 -19.96 -1.75 -8.18
C LEU A 380 -20.49 -3.00 -8.90
N ARG A 381 -21.67 -3.49 -8.57
CA ARG A 381 -22.33 -4.60 -9.29
C ARG A 381 -22.69 -4.23 -10.73
N LYS A 382 -23.02 -2.96 -10.99
CA LYS A 382 -23.38 -2.44 -12.32
C LYS A 382 -22.15 -2.13 -13.20
N VAL A 383 -21.07 -1.63 -12.60
CA VAL A 383 -19.80 -1.31 -13.29
C VAL A 383 -18.68 -2.13 -12.60
N PRO A 384 -18.57 -3.43 -12.91
CA PRO A 384 -17.70 -4.36 -12.18
C PRO A 384 -16.20 -4.07 -12.37
N GLN A 385 -15.83 -3.33 -13.41
CA GLN A 385 -14.45 -2.85 -13.64
C GLN A 385 -13.93 -2.03 -12.44
N CYS A 386 -14.79 -1.23 -11.79
CA CYS A 386 -14.44 -0.50 -10.57
C CYS A 386 -14.21 -1.39 -9.34
N ASN A 387 -14.71 -2.63 -9.36
CA ASN A 387 -14.55 -3.62 -8.29
C ASN A 387 -13.34 -4.53 -8.60
N SER A 388 -12.17 -3.93 -8.83
CA SER A 388 -10.95 -4.62 -9.25
C SER A 388 -9.72 -4.21 -8.42
N SER A 389 -8.64 -4.97 -8.55
CA SER A 389 -7.30 -4.63 -8.06
C SER A 389 -6.23 -4.81 -9.13
N TRP A 390 -5.17 -3.99 -9.04
CA TRP A 390 -3.97 -4.11 -9.88
C TRP A 390 -3.01 -5.16 -9.30
N ALA A 391 -2.75 -6.24 -10.04
CA ALA A 391 -1.89 -7.34 -9.62
C ALA A 391 -0.65 -7.50 -10.54
N ASN A 392 -0.05 -6.37 -10.95
CA ASN A 392 1.14 -6.22 -11.79
C ASN A 392 1.04 -6.85 -13.20
N ASP A 393 0.91 -8.16 -13.29
CA ASP A 393 0.81 -8.91 -14.54
C ASP A 393 -0.64 -9.01 -15.06
N TYR A 394 -1.63 -8.78 -14.19
CA TYR A 394 -3.05 -8.83 -14.52
C TYR A 394 -3.89 -7.89 -13.64
N ILE A 395 -5.10 -7.58 -14.11
CA ILE A 395 -6.14 -6.92 -13.32
C ILE A 395 -7.05 -7.99 -12.73
N ARG A 396 -7.20 -8.01 -11.41
CA ARG A 396 -8.08 -8.95 -10.71
C ARG A 396 -9.44 -8.29 -10.47
N GLN A 397 -10.43 -8.61 -11.29
CA GLN A 397 -11.82 -8.20 -11.08
C GLN A 397 -12.51 -9.12 -10.06
N TYR A 398 -13.25 -8.56 -9.11
CA TYR A 398 -13.96 -9.29 -8.07
C TYR A 398 -15.47 -9.38 -8.37
N ASN A 399 -16.05 -10.57 -8.18
CA ASN A 399 -17.50 -10.79 -8.32
C ASN A 399 -18.27 -10.52 -7.02
N ASN A 400 -17.63 -10.67 -5.86
CA ASN A 400 -18.18 -10.28 -4.57
C ASN A 400 -17.88 -8.80 -4.30
N VAL A 401 -18.83 -8.10 -3.68
CA VAL A 401 -18.70 -6.67 -3.36
C VAL A 401 -18.53 -6.50 -1.86
N ASN A 402 -17.28 -6.32 -1.42
CA ASN A 402 -16.91 -6.19 -0.02
C ASN A 402 -16.50 -4.74 0.27
N ILE A 403 -17.34 -4.01 1.02
CA ILE A 403 -17.13 -2.59 1.28
C ILE A 403 -16.48 -2.40 2.64
N ASN A 404 -15.31 -1.78 2.62
CA ASN A 404 -14.60 -1.29 3.78
C ASN A 404 -15.16 0.06 4.22
N VAL A 405 -15.36 0.24 5.53
CA VAL A 405 -15.87 1.48 6.11
C VAL A 405 -14.81 2.07 7.01
N ALA A 406 -14.38 3.30 6.73
CA ALA A 406 -13.42 4.00 7.55
C ALA A 406 -14.04 4.43 8.90
N VAL A 407 -13.48 3.96 10.02
CA VAL A 407 -13.92 4.28 11.39
C VAL A 407 -12.75 4.89 12.16
N GLN A 408 -12.89 6.15 12.54
CA GLN A 408 -11.94 6.83 13.41
C GLN A 408 -12.13 6.37 14.87
N THR A 409 -11.03 6.03 15.53
CA THR A 409 -10.97 5.78 16.98
C THR A 409 -9.80 6.55 17.59
N ASP A 410 -9.67 6.54 18.92
CA ASP A 410 -8.59 7.26 19.60
C ASP A 410 -7.21 6.65 19.32
N ASN A 411 -7.17 5.33 19.09
CA ASN A 411 -5.94 4.58 18.76
C ASN A 411 -5.51 4.74 17.29
N GLY A 412 -6.40 5.17 16.40
CA GLY A 412 -6.09 5.38 14.99
C GLY A 412 -7.29 5.21 14.05
N LEU A 413 -6.98 5.02 12.77
CA LEU A 413 -7.98 4.75 11.74
C LEU A 413 -8.12 3.24 11.53
N PHE A 414 -9.27 2.68 11.91
CA PHE A 414 -9.62 1.30 11.58
C PHE A 414 -10.51 1.26 10.34
N VAL A 415 -10.38 0.19 9.55
CA VAL A 415 -11.13 0.06 8.30
C VAL A 415 -11.77 -1.33 8.19
N PRO A 416 -12.77 -1.66 9.02
CA PRO A 416 -13.49 -2.93 8.95
C PRO A 416 -14.23 -3.15 7.61
N VAL A 417 -14.50 -4.41 7.27
CA VAL A 417 -15.13 -4.84 6.02
C VAL A 417 -16.55 -5.37 6.21
N ILE A 418 -17.46 -4.95 5.33
CA ILE A 418 -18.82 -5.49 5.17
C ILE A 418 -18.82 -6.38 3.94
N ARG A 419 -18.89 -7.70 4.15
CA ARG A 419 -18.90 -8.69 3.07
C ARG A 419 -20.25 -8.73 2.34
N ASP A 420 -20.22 -8.93 1.02
CA ASP A 420 -21.42 -9.07 0.17
C ASP A 420 -22.49 -7.98 0.39
N ALA A 421 -22.04 -6.72 0.46
CA ALA A 421 -22.89 -5.56 0.73
C ALA A 421 -23.96 -5.33 -0.37
N ASP A 422 -23.75 -5.86 -1.57
CA ASP A 422 -24.70 -5.83 -2.67
C ASP A 422 -25.92 -6.73 -2.41
N LYS A 423 -25.74 -7.85 -1.70
CA LYS A 423 -26.79 -8.85 -1.39
C LYS A 423 -27.56 -8.53 -0.11
N LYS A 424 -26.92 -7.90 0.87
CA LYS A 424 -27.50 -7.62 2.20
C LYS A 424 -28.59 -6.53 2.19
N GLY A 425 -29.53 -6.63 3.12
CA GLY A 425 -30.54 -5.60 3.40
C GLY A 425 -29.97 -4.42 4.20
N LEU A 426 -30.64 -3.26 4.12
CA LEU A 426 -30.20 -2.02 4.78
C LEU A 426 -30.12 -2.15 6.32
N SER A 427 -31.04 -2.90 6.94
CA SER A 427 -31.02 -3.18 8.39
C SER A 427 -29.77 -3.97 8.79
N THR A 428 -29.48 -5.07 8.08
CA THR A 428 -28.30 -5.91 8.30
C THR A 428 -27.01 -5.12 8.13
N ILE A 429 -26.90 -4.30 7.08
CA ILE A 429 -25.75 -3.40 6.87
C ILE A 429 -25.59 -2.45 8.05
N GLY A 430 -26.65 -1.76 8.47
CA GLY A 430 -26.60 -0.81 9.59
C GLY A 430 -26.29 -1.46 10.95
N GLU A 431 -26.63 -2.74 11.14
CA GLU A 431 -26.29 -3.51 12.33
C GLU A 431 -24.83 -3.97 12.32
N GLU A 432 -24.35 -4.52 11.19
CA GLU A 432 -22.93 -4.88 11.01
C GLU A 432 -22.01 -3.67 11.17
N VAL A 433 -22.35 -2.52 10.57
CA VAL A 433 -21.60 -1.25 10.74
C VAL A 433 -21.48 -0.89 12.21
N LYS A 434 -22.58 -0.95 12.98
CA LYS A 434 -22.58 -0.59 14.41
C LYS A 434 -21.76 -1.59 15.25
N GLN A 435 -21.86 -2.89 14.97
CA GLN A 435 -21.08 -3.91 15.66
C GLN A 435 -19.59 -3.77 15.38
N LEU A 436 -19.19 -3.59 14.11
CA LEU A 436 -17.79 -3.40 13.72
C LEU A 436 -17.24 -2.07 14.26
N ALA A 437 -18.00 -0.98 14.25
CA ALA A 437 -17.60 0.29 14.84
C ALA A 437 -17.58 0.26 16.39
N LYS A 438 -18.30 -0.66 17.04
CA LYS A 438 -18.16 -0.93 18.47
C LYS A 438 -16.86 -1.68 18.75
N LYS A 439 -16.63 -2.82 18.08
CA LYS A 439 -15.37 -3.58 18.17
C LYS A 439 -14.13 -2.73 17.89
N ALA A 440 -14.19 -1.83 16.89
CA ALA A 440 -13.09 -0.92 16.55
C ALA A 440 -12.71 -0.01 17.73
N ARG A 441 -13.70 0.56 18.43
CA ARG A 441 -13.49 1.42 19.60
C ARG A 441 -13.04 0.63 20.82
N GLU A 442 -13.50 -0.61 20.96
CA GLU A 442 -13.08 -1.55 22.00
C GLU A 442 -11.77 -2.28 21.69
N ASN A 443 -11.10 -1.94 20.58
CA ASN A 443 -9.88 -2.57 20.07
C ASN A 443 -9.95 -4.12 19.96
N SER A 444 -11.14 -4.65 19.65
CA SER A 444 -11.47 -6.09 19.63
C SER A 444 -11.80 -6.62 18.22
N LEU A 445 -11.32 -5.94 17.18
CA LEU A 445 -11.44 -6.39 15.79
C LEU A 445 -10.49 -7.55 15.50
N LYS A 446 -11.00 -8.63 14.93
CA LYS A 446 -10.17 -9.74 14.43
C LYS A 446 -9.58 -9.38 13.05
N PRO A 447 -8.47 -10.01 12.60
CA PRO A 447 -7.96 -9.84 11.23
C PRO A 447 -9.03 -10.03 10.14
N GLN A 448 -9.88 -11.04 10.35
CA GLN A 448 -11.05 -11.33 9.52
C GLN A 448 -12.08 -10.20 9.45
N ASP A 449 -12.10 -9.26 10.40
CA ASP A 449 -13.05 -8.13 10.42
C ASP A 449 -12.57 -6.94 9.55
N TYR A 450 -11.32 -6.90 9.07
CA TYR A 450 -10.79 -5.82 8.21
C TYR A 450 -10.08 -6.28 6.92
N GLU A 451 -9.84 -7.58 6.74
CA GLU A 451 -9.25 -8.17 5.52
C GLU A 451 -10.27 -8.60 4.45
N GLY A 452 -9.85 -8.63 3.18
CA GLY A 452 -10.68 -9.10 2.06
C GLY A 452 -11.60 -8.05 1.44
N GLY A 453 -11.32 -6.77 1.71
CA GLY A 453 -12.02 -5.61 1.14
C GLY A 453 -11.74 -5.36 -0.33
N THR A 454 -12.78 -5.13 -1.14
CA THR A 454 -12.63 -4.80 -2.57
C THR A 454 -12.75 -3.31 -2.87
N PHE A 455 -13.45 -2.55 -2.02
CA PHE A 455 -13.65 -1.10 -2.18
C PHE A 455 -13.79 -0.41 -0.82
N THR A 456 -13.41 0.86 -0.67
CA THR A 456 -13.54 1.60 0.60
C THR A 456 -14.49 2.80 0.49
N VAL A 457 -15.28 3.03 1.53
CA VAL A 457 -16.08 4.25 1.75
C VAL A 457 -15.59 4.96 3.00
N SER A 458 -15.35 6.28 2.88
CA SER A 458 -14.96 7.17 3.97
C SER A 458 -15.91 8.38 4.02
N ASN A 459 -16.39 8.71 5.21
CA ASN A 459 -17.41 9.75 5.41
C ASN A 459 -16.98 10.70 6.52
N LEU A 460 -16.67 11.94 6.14
CA LEU A 460 -16.32 13.03 7.06
C LEU A 460 -17.41 14.11 7.11
N GLY A 461 -18.41 14.03 6.23
CA GLY A 461 -19.48 15.01 6.12
C GLY A 461 -20.40 15.08 7.33
N GLY A 462 -20.83 13.92 7.83
CA GLY A 462 -21.70 13.81 9.01
C GLY A 462 -21.05 14.29 10.31
N PRO A 463 -19.92 13.70 10.75
CA PRO A 463 -19.32 14.01 12.05
C PRO A 463 -18.47 15.29 12.08
N PHE A 464 -17.88 15.72 10.96
CA PHE A 464 -16.92 16.85 10.93
C PHE A 464 -17.34 18.01 10.02
N GLY A 465 -18.48 17.92 9.33
CA GLY A 465 -18.99 19.00 8.47
C GLY A 465 -18.20 19.24 7.18
N VAL A 466 -17.20 18.40 6.87
CA VAL A 466 -16.30 18.57 5.72
C VAL A 466 -17.07 18.50 4.40
N LYS A 467 -17.11 19.61 3.66
CA LYS A 467 -17.81 19.73 2.37
C LYS A 467 -17.30 18.75 1.32
N GLN A 468 -15.98 18.64 1.17
CA GLN A 468 -15.33 17.80 0.17
C GLN A 468 -13.93 17.44 0.66
N PHE A 469 -13.47 16.22 0.39
CA PHE A 469 -12.10 15.79 0.58
C PHE A 469 -11.74 14.69 -0.42
N CYS A 470 -10.45 14.49 -0.66
CA CYS A 470 -9.94 13.37 -1.46
C CYS A 470 -9.29 12.35 -0.52
N ALA A 471 -9.77 11.11 -0.52
CA ALA A 471 -9.17 10.03 0.27
C ALA A 471 -8.00 9.37 -0.48
N ILE A 472 -7.05 8.79 0.26
CA ILE A 472 -5.99 7.95 -0.33
C ILE A 472 -6.53 6.53 -0.43
N ILE A 473 -6.32 5.89 -1.59
CA ILE A 473 -6.74 4.51 -1.85
C ILE A 473 -6.04 3.56 -0.86
N ASN A 474 -6.75 2.55 -0.39
CA ASN A 474 -6.20 1.52 0.49
C ASN A 474 -5.77 0.28 -0.35
N PRO A 475 -4.47 0.04 -0.60
CA PRO A 475 -4.04 -1.08 -1.43
C PRO A 475 -4.48 -2.42 -0.81
N PRO A 476 -4.85 -3.43 -1.62
CA PRO A 476 -4.70 -3.51 -3.08
C PRO A 476 -5.89 -2.96 -3.90
N GLN A 477 -6.86 -2.27 -3.28
CA GLN A 477 -8.07 -1.80 -3.96
C GLN A 477 -7.75 -0.75 -5.04
N SER A 478 -8.58 -0.64 -6.08
CA SER A 478 -8.41 0.38 -7.14
C SER A 478 -9.27 1.64 -6.95
N GLY A 479 -10.08 1.74 -5.88
CA GLY A 479 -10.91 2.92 -5.64
C GLY A 479 -11.34 3.14 -4.19
N ILE A 480 -11.56 4.42 -3.83
CA ILE A 480 -12.12 4.85 -2.54
C ILE A 480 -13.08 6.02 -2.72
N LEU A 481 -14.24 5.95 -2.06
CA LEU A 481 -15.26 6.99 -2.05
C LEU A 481 -15.13 7.89 -0.82
N ALA A 482 -14.99 9.19 -1.04
CA ALA A 482 -14.99 10.23 -0.02
C ALA A 482 -16.33 10.98 -0.03
N VAL A 483 -17.05 10.95 1.09
CA VAL A 483 -18.41 11.51 1.23
C VAL A 483 -18.39 12.76 2.11
N GLY A 484 -18.72 13.89 1.49
CA GLY A 484 -18.80 15.20 2.14
C GLY A 484 -20.13 15.47 2.84
N SER A 485 -20.24 16.65 3.44
CA SER A 485 -21.45 17.11 4.14
C SER A 485 -22.58 17.45 3.16
N ALA A 486 -23.83 17.33 3.63
CA ALA A 486 -25.00 17.72 2.87
C ALA A 486 -25.30 19.21 3.11
N GLU A 487 -25.17 20.04 2.09
CA GLU A 487 -25.42 21.48 2.14
C GLU A 487 -26.77 21.82 1.47
N ARG A 488 -27.56 22.71 2.07
CA ARG A 488 -28.72 23.29 1.37
C ARG A 488 -28.22 24.34 0.38
N ARG A 489 -28.53 24.14 -0.90
CA ARG A 489 -28.19 25.06 -2.00
C ARG A 489 -29.47 25.54 -2.67
N VAL A 490 -29.42 26.75 -3.23
CA VAL A 490 -30.50 27.30 -4.05
C VAL A 490 -30.27 26.84 -5.49
N ILE A 491 -31.28 26.23 -6.09
CA ILE A 491 -31.29 25.82 -7.50
C ILE A 491 -32.43 26.56 -8.25
N PRO A 492 -32.27 26.83 -9.55
CA PRO A 492 -33.35 27.36 -10.37
C PRO A 492 -34.55 26.41 -10.35
N GLY A 493 -35.75 26.97 -10.29
CA GLY A 493 -37.02 26.26 -10.31
C GLY A 493 -37.46 25.89 -11.73
N SER A 494 -38.77 25.74 -11.91
CA SER A 494 -39.35 25.37 -13.21
C SER A 494 -39.77 26.62 -14.01
N GLY A 495 -40.12 27.71 -13.32
CA GLY A 495 -40.29 29.05 -13.90
C GLY A 495 -38.99 29.89 -13.87
N ALA A 496 -38.94 30.94 -14.69
CA ALA A 496 -37.76 31.78 -14.88
C ALA A 496 -37.29 32.55 -13.63
N GLU A 497 -38.18 32.80 -12.67
CA GLU A 497 -37.88 33.45 -11.38
C GLU A 497 -38.20 32.56 -10.17
N GLU A 498 -38.49 31.27 -10.40
CA GLU A 498 -38.64 30.32 -9.30
C GLU A 498 -37.28 29.88 -8.77
N PHE A 499 -37.18 29.77 -7.45
CA PHE A 499 -36.02 29.18 -6.77
C PHE A 499 -36.48 28.05 -5.87
N LYS A 500 -35.76 26.92 -5.91
CA LYS A 500 -36.01 25.76 -5.05
C LYS A 500 -34.79 25.53 -4.16
N PHE A 501 -35.00 25.15 -2.91
CA PHE A 501 -33.92 24.70 -2.05
C PHE A 501 -33.75 23.19 -2.23
N GLY A 502 -32.54 22.76 -2.57
CA GLY A 502 -32.18 21.33 -2.62
C GLY A 502 -31.02 21.04 -1.69
N SER A 503 -31.01 19.88 -1.05
CA SER A 503 -29.89 19.42 -0.23
C SER A 503 -28.93 18.62 -1.10
N PHE A 504 -27.69 19.10 -1.26
CA PHE A 504 -26.66 18.48 -2.10
C PHE A 504 -25.51 17.93 -1.25
N MET A 505 -25.13 16.69 -1.54
CA MET A 505 -23.96 16.03 -0.95
C MET A 505 -22.90 15.90 -2.03
N SER A 506 -21.73 16.50 -1.78
CA SER A 506 -20.57 16.39 -2.67
C SER A 506 -19.84 15.08 -2.39
N VAL A 507 -19.57 14.30 -3.43
CA VAL A 507 -18.93 12.98 -3.32
C VAL A 507 -17.76 12.92 -4.29
N THR A 508 -16.59 12.54 -3.78
CA THR A 508 -15.35 12.43 -4.55
C THR A 508 -14.87 10.98 -4.59
N LEU A 509 -14.76 10.40 -5.77
CA LEU A 509 -14.15 9.10 -6.01
C LEU A 509 -12.67 9.31 -6.35
N SER A 510 -11.79 8.64 -5.61
CA SER A 510 -10.37 8.54 -5.96
C SER A 510 -10.13 7.19 -6.63
N CYS A 511 -9.47 7.17 -7.78
CA CYS A 511 -9.30 6.00 -8.63
C CYS A 511 -7.82 5.75 -8.99
N ASP A 512 -7.47 4.47 -9.13
CA ASP A 512 -6.23 4.03 -9.77
C ASP A 512 -6.38 4.09 -11.30
N HIS A 513 -5.71 5.04 -11.94
CA HIS A 513 -5.82 5.26 -13.39
C HIS A 513 -5.28 4.09 -14.25
N ARG A 514 -4.62 3.08 -13.65
CA ARG A 514 -4.19 1.85 -14.36
C ARG A 514 -5.34 0.87 -14.58
N VAL A 515 -6.41 0.98 -13.80
CA VAL A 515 -7.53 0.02 -13.76
C VAL A 515 -8.86 0.68 -14.09
N ILE A 516 -9.09 1.89 -13.54
CA ILE A 516 -10.32 2.65 -13.74
C ILE A 516 -9.94 3.88 -14.57
N ASP A 517 -10.47 4.00 -15.79
CA ASP A 517 -10.29 5.18 -16.61
C ASP A 517 -11.35 6.27 -16.31
N GLY A 518 -11.20 7.45 -16.91
CA GLY A 518 -12.12 8.56 -16.73
C GLY A 518 -13.58 8.25 -17.10
N ALA A 519 -13.82 7.38 -18.09
CA ALA A 519 -15.16 7.02 -18.54
C ALA A 519 -15.81 5.98 -17.60
N ILE A 520 -15.08 4.94 -17.22
CA ILE A 520 -15.51 3.89 -16.28
C ILE A 520 -15.82 4.51 -14.91
N GLY A 521 -14.93 5.37 -14.41
CA GLY A 521 -15.14 6.09 -13.15
C GLY A 521 -16.35 7.03 -13.20
N ALA A 522 -16.58 7.71 -14.33
CA ALA A 522 -17.76 8.54 -14.54
C ALA A 522 -19.06 7.73 -14.67
N GLU A 523 -19.01 6.54 -15.29
CA GLU A 523 -20.17 5.65 -15.39
C GLU A 523 -20.56 5.09 -14.01
N TRP A 524 -19.57 4.69 -13.20
CA TRP A 524 -19.81 4.26 -11.82
C TRP A 524 -20.40 5.40 -10.98
N LEU A 525 -19.86 6.62 -11.09
CA LEU A 525 -20.41 7.79 -10.39
C LEU A 525 -21.82 8.16 -10.86
N LYS A 526 -22.12 7.98 -12.16
CA LYS A 526 -23.48 8.15 -12.71
C LYS A 526 -24.44 7.10 -12.15
N ALA A 527 -24.02 5.85 -12.01
CA ALA A 527 -24.81 4.79 -11.38
C ALA A 527 -25.06 5.09 -9.89
N PHE A 528 -24.01 5.39 -9.14
CA PHE A 528 -24.07 5.76 -7.73
C PHE A 528 -24.98 6.98 -7.50
N LYS A 529 -24.79 8.06 -8.27
CA LYS A 529 -25.64 9.25 -8.23
C LYS A 529 -27.11 8.91 -8.52
N GLY A 530 -27.38 8.06 -9.51
CA GLY A 530 -28.73 7.58 -9.83
C GLY A 530 -29.42 6.90 -8.65
N TYR A 531 -28.70 6.04 -7.91
CA TYR A 531 -29.21 5.40 -6.69
C TYR A 531 -29.41 6.40 -5.53
N ILE A 532 -28.53 7.38 -5.35
CA ILE A 532 -28.68 8.41 -4.31
C ILE A 532 -29.87 9.34 -4.60
N GLU A 533 -30.03 9.80 -5.83
CA GLU A 533 -31.10 10.72 -6.22
C GLU A 533 -32.47 10.02 -6.37
N ASN A 534 -32.50 8.72 -6.65
CA ASN A 534 -33.73 7.93 -6.75
C ASN A 534 -33.60 6.63 -5.93
N PRO A 535 -33.67 6.72 -4.59
CA PRO A 535 -33.29 5.62 -3.68
C PRO A 535 -34.22 4.40 -3.74
N GLU A 536 -35.44 4.57 -4.24
CA GLU A 536 -36.38 3.47 -4.51
C GLU A 536 -35.83 2.48 -5.57
N SER A 537 -34.94 2.95 -6.46
CA SER A 537 -34.27 2.09 -7.45
C SER A 537 -33.26 1.10 -6.86
N MET A 538 -32.92 1.22 -5.57
CA MET A 538 -32.08 0.24 -4.85
C MET A 538 -32.86 -1.04 -4.46
N LEU A 539 -34.17 -1.08 -4.71
CA LEU A 539 -35.03 -2.26 -4.52
C LEU A 539 -35.09 -3.17 -5.76
N LEU A 540 -34.48 -2.76 -6.87
CA LEU A 540 -34.35 -3.50 -8.13
C LEU A 540 -32.96 -4.19 -8.24
#